data_AF-A0A1H8H1S9-F1
#
_entry.id   AF-A0A1H8H1S9-F1
#
_cell.length_a   1.000
_cell.length_b   1.000
_cell.length_c   1.000
_cell.angle_alpha   90.00
_cell.angle_beta   90.00
_cell.angle_gamma   90.00
#
_symmetry.space_group_name_H-M   'P 1'
#
loop_
_entity.id
_entity.type
_entity.pdbx_description
1 polymer ?
#
loop_
_entity_poly.entity_id
_entity_poly.type
_entity_poly.pdbx_seq_one_letter_code
_entity_poly.pdbx_strand_id
1 'polypeptide(L)'
;MNLVLNEKKYIEEISNGTITDDILTTTIRCLIKNYVIEGKSKNEIVCLVEEYLSSRLKQKYKSKKWESYITKTVGSVFKQKKSYEKEEKEFQLNEIDCIKVSFSELEKIKLIENISAEKIAFVLLVCGRINQQLSKDNKIGTYCNREFFKDCGLSFSNANRNLINHLKQLGYAQPSSNNQSSFVEILIADIEYGDNEGIVVDDFRDFVLIYEKWIGEKIGKCGCGGLIKLTSGNKRMCNICWKEHRKGKNREKALRYYNKNKH
;
A
#
# COMPACT_ATOMS: atom_id res chain seq x y z
N MET A 1 1.50 -3.39 -1.64
CA MET A 1 0.57 -2.36 -2.16
C MET A 1 1.27 -1.04 -2.55
N ASN A 2 1.03 -0.49 -3.75
CA ASN A 2 1.57 0.81 -4.24
C ASN A 2 0.53 1.95 -4.24
N LEU A 3 -0.50 1.84 -3.41
CA LEU A 3 -1.63 2.77 -3.36
C LEU A 3 -1.53 3.64 -2.10
N VAL A 4 -1.77 4.94 -2.25
CA VAL A 4 -1.97 5.86 -1.12
C VAL A 4 -3.41 5.71 -0.67
N LEU A 5 -3.59 5.21 0.54
CA LEU A 5 -4.91 4.91 1.12
C LEU A 5 -5.58 6.14 1.74
N ASN A 6 -4.79 7.02 2.37
CA ASN A 6 -5.24 8.35 2.78
C ASN A 6 -4.52 9.42 1.92
N GLU A 7 -5.14 9.79 0.81
CA GLU A 7 -4.62 10.79 -0.12
C GLU A 7 -4.60 12.19 0.49
N LYS A 8 -5.57 12.52 1.36
CA LYS A 8 -5.66 13.82 2.03
C LYS A 8 -4.51 14.04 3.00
N LYS A 9 -4.30 13.11 3.94
CA LYS A 9 -3.17 13.13 4.87
C LYS A 9 -1.82 13.15 4.14
N TYR A 10 -1.70 12.36 3.07
CA TYR A 10 -0.49 12.34 2.26
C TYR A 10 -0.18 13.69 1.62
N ILE A 11 -1.18 14.40 1.09
CA ILE A 11 -1.02 15.74 0.51
C ILE A 11 -0.62 16.75 1.60
N GLU A 12 -1.25 16.70 2.77
CA GLU A 12 -0.90 17.56 3.91
C GLU A 12 0.56 17.35 4.37
N GLU A 13 0.98 16.11 4.53
CA GLU A 13 2.34 15.76 4.95
C GLU A 13 3.40 16.18 3.93
N ILE A 14 3.10 16.06 2.64
CA ILE A 14 3.99 16.51 1.57
C ILE A 14 4.10 18.04 1.55
N SER A 15 2.97 18.72 1.69
CA SER A 15 2.90 20.19 1.68
C SER A 15 3.67 20.79 2.86
N ASN A 16 3.61 20.13 4.03
CA ASN A 16 4.35 20.50 5.22
C ASN A 16 5.83 20.04 5.21
N GLY A 17 6.23 19.24 4.21
CA GLY A 17 7.58 18.71 4.08
C GLY A 17 7.93 17.63 5.11
N THR A 18 6.95 17.03 5.79
CA THR A 18 7.17 15.98 6.81
C THR A 18 7.53 14.64 6.21
N ILE A 19 7.15 14.38 4.95
CA ILE A 19 7.57 13.18 4.20
C ILE A 19 8.31 13.55 2.91
N THR A 20 9.15 12.62 2.43
CA THR A 20 9.86 12.76 1.17
C THR A 20 9.05 12.19 0.01
N ASP A 21 9.06 12.87 -1.13
CA ASP A 21 8.38 12.46 -2.37
C ASP A 21 9.15 11.35 -3.08
N ASP A 22 9.29 10.20 -2.44
CA ASP A 22 10.11 9.11 -2.95
C ASP A 22 9.56 8.57 -4.29
N ILE A 23 8.25 8.75 -4.53
CA ILE A 23 7.54 8.34 -5.75
C ILE A 23 6.75 9.53 -6.32
N LEU A 24 7.44 10.40 -7.07
CA LEU A 24 6.87 11.61 -7.70
C LEU A 24 5.59 11.35 -8.52
N THR A 25 5.48 10.19 -9.17
CA THR A 25 4.27 9.85 -9.94
C THR A 25 3.03 9.75 -9.05
N THR A 26 3.19 9.23 -7.83
CA THR A 26 2.12 9.13 -6.84
C THR A 26 1.76 10.51 -6.30
N THR A 27 2.76 11.32 -5.94
CA THR A 27 2.56 12.73 -5.53
C THR A 27 1.79 13.50 -6.59
N ILE A 28 2.23 13.47 -7.85
CA ILE A 28 1.58 14.15 -8.97
C ILE A 28 0.12 13.72 -9.09
N ARG A 29 -0.18 12.42 -8.99
CA ARG A 29 -1.55 11.91 -9.09
C ARG A 29 -2.45 12.45 -7.96
N CYS A 30 -1.95 12.46 -6.73
CA CYS A 30 -2.71 12.94 -5.56
C CYS A 30 -2.98 14.45 -5.67
N LEU A 31 -1.96 15.25 -6.00
CA LEU A 31 -2.10 16.70 -6.19
C LEU A 31 -3.11 17.04 -7.30
N ILE A 32 -3.00 16.39 -8.47
CA ILE A 32 -3.93 16.59 -9.57
C ILE A 32 -5.36 16.27 -9.12
N LYS A 33 -5.57 15.15 -8.43
CA LYS A 33 -6.90 14.76 -7.94
C LYS A 33 -7.47 15.81 -7.00
N ASN A 34 -6.68 16.31 -6.05
CA ASN A 34 -7.07 17.37 -5.13
C ASN A 34 -7.46 18.67 -5.85
N TYR A 35 -6.63 19.16 -6.77
CA TYR A 35 -6.96 20.38 -7.52
C TYR A 35 -8.20 20.24 -8.42
N VAL A 36 -8.47 19.04 -8.95
CA VAL A 36 -9.72 18.75 -9.69
C VAL A 36 -10.96 18.80 -8.78
N ILE A 37 -10.82 18.40 -7.52
CA ILE A 37 -11.87 18.50 -6.50
C ILE A 37 -12.10 19.96 -6.11
N GLU A 38 -11.04 20.74 -5.94
CA GLU A 38 -11.08 22.20 -5.71
C GLU A 38 -11.65 23.01 -6.90
N GLY A 39 -11.94 22.36 -8.03
CA GLY A 39 -12.56 23.01 -9.19
C GLY A 39 -11.57 23.76 -10.09
N LYS A 40 -10.27 23.53 -9.96
CA LYS A 40 -9.25 24.14 -10.84
C LYS A 40 -9.40 23.65 -12.28
N SER A 41 -9.11 24.54 -13.25
CA SER A 41 -9.08 24.18 -14.66
C SER A 41 -7.85 23.34 -15.01
N LYS A 42 -7.90 22.64 -16.15
CA LYS A 42 -6.79 21.79 -16.61
C LYS A 42 -5.46 22.55 -16.71
N ASN A 43 -5.49 23.77 -17.23
CA ASN A 43 -4.28 24.57 -17.44
C ASN A 43 -3.70 25.03 -16.10
N GLU A 44 -4.55 25.49 -15.18
CA GLU A 44 -4.12 25.86 -13.81
C GLU A 44 -3.49 24.67 -13.08
N ILE A 45 -4.09 23.48 -13.19
CA ILE A 45 -3.56 22.26 -12.56
C ILE A 45 -2.16 21.92 -13.09
N VAL A 46 -1.94 22.03 -14.40
CA VAL A 46 -0.62 21.80 -14.99
C VAL A 46 0.40 22.77 -14.39
N CYS A 47 0.09 24.07 -14.34
CA CYS A 47 0.97 25.08 -13.76
C CYS A 47 1.27 24.80 -12.29
N LEU A 48 0.25 24.54 -11.45
CA LEU A 48 0.42 24.28 -10.02
C LEU A 48 1.30 23.05 -9.75
N VAL A 49 1.14 21.98 -10.54
CA VAL A 49 1.96 20.77 -10.41
C VAL A 49 3.39 21.03 -10.88
N GLU A 50 3.59 21.80 -11.96
CA GLU A 50 4.93 22.17 -12.42
C GLU A 50 5.67 23.06 -11.41
N GLU A 51 4.98 24.03 -10.81
CA GLU A 51 5.52 24.88 -9.74
C GLU A 51 5.94 24.05 -8.53
N TYR A 52 5.08 23.12 -8.10
CA TYR A 52 5.37 22.17 -7.04
C TYR A 52 6.65 21.36 -7.35
N LEU A 53 6.74 20.75 -8.53
CA LEU A 53 7.91 19.94 -8.90
C LEU A 53 9.18 20.78 -9.03
N SER A 54 9.08 22.00 -9.58
CA SER A 54 10.20 22.91 -9.76
C SER A 54 10.79 23.35 -8.43
N SER A 55 9.94 23.74 -7.47
CA SER A 55 10.37 24.13 -6.13
C SER A 55 11.04 22.99 -5.37
N ARG A 56 10.51 21.76 -5.52
CA ARG A 56 10.99 20.56 -4.81
C ARG A 56 12.27 19.98 -5.42
N LEU A 57 12.34 19.84 -6.73
CA LEU A 57 13.48 19.22 -7.44
C LEU A 57 14.58 20.23 -7.79
N LYS A 58 14.29 21.53 -7.73
CA LYS A 58 15.23 22.62 -8.01
C LYS A 58 15.99 22.35 -9.33
N GLN A 59 17.33 22.36 -9.28
CA GLN A 59 18.20 22.13 -10.43
C GLN A 59 18.08 20.74 -11.07
N LYS A 60 17.44 19.76 -10.40
CA LYS A 60 17.20 18.42 -10.96
C LYS A 60 15.91 18.35 -11.78
N TYR A 61 15.07 19.39 -11.75
CA TYR A 61 13.83 19.42 -12.52
C TYR A 61 14.12 19.50 -14.02
N LYS A 62 13.39 18.71 -14.81
CA LYS A 62 13.44 18.75 -16.27
C LYS A 62 11.99 18.76 -16.77
N SER A 63 11.43 19.94 -17.06
CA SER A 63 10.01 20.11 -17.45
C SER A 63 9.60 19.18 -18.59
N LYS A 64 10.39 19.10 -19.67
CA LYS A 64 10.14 18.20 -20.81
C LYS A 64 9.95 16.72 -20.43
N LYS A 65 10.49 16.27 -19.29
CA LYS A 65 10.32 14.89 -18.81
C LYS A 65 8.91 14.66 -18.25
N TRP A 66 8.32 15.67 -17.62
CA TRP A 66 7.10 15.54 -16.82
C TRP A 66 5.86 16.10 -17.50
N GLU A 67 6.00 17.07 -18.40
CA GLU A 67 4.90 17.73 -19.11
C GLU A 67 3.89 16.74 -19.73
N SER A 68 4.38 15.75 -20.47
CA SER A 68 3.52 14.71 -21.08
C SER A 68 2.82 13.86 -20.04
N TYR A 69 3.50 13.53 -18.94
CA TYR A 69 2.93 12.73 -17.86
C TYR A 69 1.84 13.51 -17.11
N ILE A 70 2.12 14.76 -16.72
CA ILE A 70 1.17 15.63 -16.00
C ILE A 70 -0.08 15.83 -16.87
N THR A 71 0.08 16.25 -18.13
CA THR A 71 -1.05 16.51 -19.03
C THR A 71 -1.93 15.27 -19.23
N LYS A 72 -1.30 14.09 -19.43
CA LYS A 72 -2.04 12.82 -19.54
C LYS A 72 -2.77 12.47 -18.25
N THR A 73 -2.12 12.63 -17.10
CA THR A 73 -2.73 12.34 -15.80
C THR A 73 -3.89 13.29 -15.51
N VAL A 74 -3.74 14.60 -15.76
CA VAL A 74 -4.84 15.58 -15.68
C VAL A 74 -6.02 15.13 -16.54
N GLY A 75 -5.78 14.82 -17.81
CA GLY A 75 -6.81 14.32 -18.72
C GLY A 75 -7.51 13.06 -18.20
N SER A 76 -6.76 12.12 -17.64
CA SER A 76 -7.29 10.88 -17.06
C SER A 76 -8.16 11.14 -15.83
N VAL A 77 -7.72 12.01 -14.93
CA VAL A 77 -8.45 12.34 -13.68
C VAL A 77 -9.75 13.07 -14.00
N PHE A 78 -9.77 14.00 -14.96
CA PHE A 78 -11.02 14.63 -15.40
C PHE A 78 -11.99 13.63 -16.03
N LYS A 79 -11.49 12.65 -16.82
CA LYS A 79 -12.35 11.58 -17.34
C LYS A 79 -12.93 10.74 -16.22
N GLN A 80 -12.14 10.44 -15.20
CA GLN A 80 -12.59 9.72 -14.01
C GLN A 80 -13.69 10.49 -13.26
N LYS A 81 -13.48 11.79 -12.98
CA LYS A 81 -14.51 12.66 -12.37
C LYS A 81 -15.83 12.61 -13.15
N LYS A 82 -15.77 12.75 -14.48
CA LYS A 82 -16.95 12.65 -15.33
C LYS A 82 -17.64 11.27 -15.28
N SER A 83 -16.88 10.19 -15.12
CA SER A 83 -17.47 8.85 -14.95
C SER A 83 -18.21 8.74 -13.63
N TYR A 84 -17.62 9.26 -12.55
CA TYR A 84 -18.23 9.27 -11.22
C TYR A 84 -19.52 10.10 -11.23
N GLU A 85 -19.49 11.30 -11.82
CA GLU A 85 -20.68 12.16 -11.98
C GLU A 85 -21.81 11.45 -12.76
N LYS A 86 -21.47 10.69 -13.81
CA LYS A 86 -22.45 9.89 -14.59
C LYS A 86 -23.05 8.73 -13.80
N GLU A 87 -22.29 8.17 -12.87
CA GLU A 87 -22.72 7.07 -12.00
C GLU A 87 -23.36 7.60 -10.71
N GLU A 88 -23.62 8.91 -10.61
CA GLU A 88 -24.14 9.59 -9.41
C GLU A 88 -23.28 9.32 -8.16
N LYS A 89 -21.97 9.15 -8.37
CA LYS A 89 -20.97 8.93 -7.32
C LYS A 89 -20.18 10.21 -7.07
N GLU A 90 -19.84 10.42 -5.80
CA GLU A 90 -18.98 11.52 -5.39
C GLU A 90 -17.51 11.26 -5.77
N PHE A 91 -16.90 12.23 -6.46
CA PHE A 91 -15.48 12.21 -6.78
C PHE A 91 -14.68 12.87 -5.65
N GLN A 92 -14.14 12.06 -4.75
CA GLN A 92 -13.44 12.50 -3.52
C GLN A 92 -12.05 11.89 -3.39
N LEU A 93 -11.21 12.46 -2.53
CA LEU A 93 -9.95 11.86 -2.10
C LEU A 93 -10.22 10.58 -1.30
N ASN A 94 -9.29 9.63 -1.36
CA ASN A 94 -9.36 8.47 -0.50
C ASN A 94 -8.93 8.87 0.92
N GLU A 95 -9.69 8.46 1.93
CA GLU A 95 -9.45 8.81 3.33
C GLU A 95 -9.50 7.54 4.20
N ILE A 96 -8.65 6.56 3.87
CA ILE A 96 -8.54 5.31 4.64
C ILE A 96 -7.30 5.41 5.55
N ASP A 97 -7.53 5.74 6.83
CA ASP A 97 -6.48 5.82 7.84
C ASP A 97 -6.03 4.45 8.34
N CYS A 98 -7.00 3.59 8.63
CA CYS A 98 -6.74 2.27 9.17
C CYS A 98 -7.81 1.26 8.77
N ILE A 99 -7.44 -0.01 8.82
CA ILE A 99 -8.36 -1.13 8.73
C ILE A 99 -8.41 -1.82 10.10
N LYS A 100 -9.59 -1.88 10.68
CA LYS A 100 -9.82 -2.65 11.90
C LYS A 100 -10.04 -4.12 11.55
N VAL A 101 -9.59 -5.01 12.41
CA VAL A 101 -9.84 -6.45 12.36
C VAL A 101 -10.29 -6.90 13.75
N SER A 102 -11.45 -7.54 13.85
CA SER A 102 -12.02 -7.96 15.12
C SER A 102 -11.28 -9.16 15.71
N PHE A 103 -11.42 -9.39 17.01
CA PHE A 103 -10.91 -10.62 17.63
C PHE A 103 -11.55 -11.88 17.04
N SER A 104 -12.87 -11.86 16.78
CA SER A 104 -13.59 -12.99 16.17
C SER A 104 -13.05 -13.35 14.80
N GLU A 105 -12.68 -12.37 13.97
CA GLU A 105 -12.04 -12.61 12.68
C GLU A 105 -10.66 -13.24 12.83
N LEU A 106 -9.86 -12.74 13.77
CA LEU A 106 -8.52 -13.26 14.02
C LEU A 106 -8.56 -14.68 14.56
N GLU A 107 -9.51 -14.99 15.44
CA GLU A 107 -9.74 -16.34 15.95
C GLU A 107 -10.18 -17.29 14.83
N LYS A 108 -11.15 -16.89 13.99
CA LYS A 108 -11.53 -17.66 12.79
C LYS A 108 -10.30 -17.94 11.93
N ILE A 109 -9.50 -16.92 11.60
CA ILE A 109 -8.28 -17.09 10.79
C ILE A 109 -7.34 -18.10 11.46
N LYS A 110 -7.08 -17.98 12.77
CA LYS A 110 -6.19 -18.87 13.50
C LYS A 110 -6.63 -20.34 13.48
N LEU A 111 -7.93 -20.62 13.41
CA LEU A 111 -8.48 -21.98 13.30
C LEU A 111 -8.16 -22.69 11.98
N ILE A 112 -7.58 -21.99 10.99
CA ILE A 112 -7.11 -22.62 9.75
C ILE A 112 -5.91 -23.55 10.02
N GLU A 113 -5.14 -23.31 11.09
CA GLU A 113 -3.98 -24.11 11.52
C GLU A 113 -2.93 -24.36 10.41
N ASN A 114 -2.83 -23.40 9.49
CA ASN A 114 -1.83 -23.40 8.43
C ASN A 114 -1.35 -21.96 8.23
N ILE A 115 -0.16 -21.67 8.74
CA ILE A 115 0.38 -20.29 8.76
C ILE A 115 0.37 -19.60 7.39
N SER A 116 0.57 -20.34 6.30
CA SER A 116 0.53 -19.76 4.95
C SER A 116 -0.90 -19.43 4.52
N ALA A 117 -1.88 -20.29 4.83
CA ALA A 117 -3.28 -20.05 4.54
C ALA A 117 -3.86 -18.96 5.46
N GLU A 118 -3.47 -18.93 6.74
CA GLU A 118 -3.80 -17.87 7.69
C GLU A 118 -3.37 -16.49 7.19
N LYS A 119 -2.12 -16.37 6.71
CA LYS A 119 -1.62 -15.12 6.11
C LYS A 119 -2.43 -14.70 4.90
N ILE A 120 -2.79 -15.64 4.03
CA ILE A 120 -3.62 -15.36 2.86
C ILE A 120 -4.98 -14.86 3.32
N ALA A 121 -5.63 -15.51 4.29
CA ALA A 121 -6.93 -15.11 4.80
C ALA A 121 -6.89 -13.71 5.45
N PHE A 122 -5.88 -13.45 6.29
CA PHE A 122 -5.68 -12.14 6.90
C PHE A 122 -5.47 -11.03 5.87
N VAL A 123 -4.56 -11.24 4.90
CA VAL A 123 -4.29 -10.25 3.86
C VAL A 123 -5.49 -10.07 2.92
N LEU A 124 -6.23 -11.14 2.63
CA LEU A 124 -7.47 -11.08 1.87
C LEU A 124 -8.53 -10.23 2.59
N LEU A 125 -8.66 -10.37 3.90
CA LEU A 125 -9.56 -9.57 4.73
C LEU A 125 -9.20 -8.09 4.71
N VAL A 126 -7.93 -7.75 4.99
CA VAL A 126 -7.47 -6.36 5.00
C VAL A 126 -7.61 -5.70 3.63
N CYS A 127 -7.10 -6.35 2.57
CA CYS A 127 -7.22 -5.84 1.19
C CYS A 127 -8.68 -5.79 0.72
N GLY A 128 -9.51 -6.76 1.12
CA GLY A 128 -10.92 -6.77 0.80
C GLY A 128 -11.67 -5.60 1.40
N ARG A 129 -11.37 -5.24 2.66
CA ARG A 129 -11.93 -4.05 3.32
C ARG A 129 -11.47 -2.74 2.71
N ILE A 130 -10.20 -2.66 2.34
CA ILE A 130 -9.69 -1.52 1.56
C ILE A 130 -10.50 -1.37 0.27
N ASN A 131 -10.65 -2.45 -0.50
CA ASN A 131 -11.40 -2.41 -1.75
C ASN A 131 -12.86 -2.04 -1.52
N GLN A 132 -13.53 -2.61 -0.53
CA GLN A 132 -14.90 -2.27 -0.16
C GLN A 132 -15.06 -0.77 0.10
N GLN A 133 -14.15 -0.16 0.88
CA GLN A 133 -14.17 1.28 1.15
C GLN A 133 -13.89 2.13 -0.11
N LEU A 134 -13.01 1.67 -1.00
CA LEU A 134 -12.65 2.39 -2.23
C LEU A 134 -13.71 2.29 -3.33
N SER A 135 -14.28 1.11 -3.56
CA SER A 135 -15.24 0.87 -4.64
C SER A 135 -16.70 1.06 -4.23
N LYS A 136 -16.97 1.12 -2.92
CA LYS A 136 -18.32 1.03 -2.34
C LYS A 136 -19.08 -0.22 -2.81
N ASP A 137 -18.35 -1.29 -3.16
CA ASP A 137 -18.94 -2.59 -3.49
C ASP A 137 -19.31 -3.33 -2.21
N ASN A 138 -20.36 -4.15 -2.25
CA ASN A 138 -20.80 -4.94 -1.10
C ASN A 138 -19.85 -6.11 -0.80
N LYS A 139 -19.07 -6.53 -1.79
CA LYS A 139 -18.15 -7.66 -1.64
C LYS A 139 -16.85 -7.25 -0.99
N ILE A 140 -16.47 -7.99 0.05
CA ILE A 140 -15.16 -7.85 0.69
C ILE A 140 -14.21 -8.82 -0.01
N GLY A 141 -13.39 -8.32 -0.92
CA GLY A 141 -12.51 -9.17 -1.72
C GLY A 141 -11.43 -8.44 -2.48
N THR A 142 -10.45 -9.18 -2.99
CA THR A 142 -9.34 -8.61 -3.77
C THR A 142 -8.85 -9.58 -4.85
N TYR A 143 -8.00 -9.07 -5.74
CA TYR A 143 -7.34 -9.87 -6.77
C TYR A 143 -6.07 -10.51 -6.22
N CYS A 144 -6.04 -11.85 -6.19
CA CYS A 144 -4.92 -12.64 -5.68
C CYS A 144 -3.79 -12.80 -6.72
N ASN A 145 -3.18 -11.68 -7.11
CA ASN A 145 -2.07 -11.62 -8.06
C ASN A 145 -0.69 -11.76 -7.36
N ARG A 146 0.41 -11.60 -8.12
CA ARG A 146 1.77 -11.68 -7.56
C ARG A 146 2.05 -10.68 -6.43
N GLU A 147 1.48 -9.47 -6.50
CA GLU A 147 1.66 -8.45 -5.47
C GLU A 147 0.90 -8.81 -4.20
N PHE A 148 -0.30 -9.38 -4.31
CA PHE A 148 -1.05 -9.92 -3.17
C PHE A 148 -0.24 -10.98 -2.40
N PHE A 149 0.36 -11.95 -3.10
CA PHE A 149 1.19 -12.98 -2.43
C PHE A 149 2.44 -12.39 -1.80
N LYS A 150 3.01 -11.33 -2.39
CA LYS A 150 4.11 -10.57 -1.77
C LYS A 150 3.66 -9.90 -0.48
N ASP A 151 2.48 -9.28 -0.45
CA ASP A 151 1.89 -8.67 0.74
C ASP A 151 1.57 -9.74 1.82
N CYS A 152 1.30 -10.99 1.42
CA CYS A 152 1.23 -12.16 2.32
C CYS A 152 2.59 -12.64 2.85
N GLY A 153 3.71 -12.10 2.35
CA GLY A 153 5.05 -12.64 2.65
C GLY A 153 5.30 -14.03 2.05
N LEU A 154 4.62 -14.38 0.95
CA LEU A 154 4.68 -15.68 0.28
C LEU A 154 5.18 -15.55 -1.17
N SER A 155 5.73 -16.63 -1.71
CA SER A 155 6.08 -16.71 -3.13
C SER A 155 4.83 -16.93 -3.99
N PHE A 156 4.83 -16.40 -5.21
CA PHE A 156 3.76 -16.64 -6.19
C PHE A 156 3.94 -18.02 -6.85
N SER A 157 3.64 -19.08 -6.11
CA SER A 157 3.82 -20.49 -6.51
C SER A 157 2.49 -21.23 -6.64
N ASN A 158 2.46 -22.37 -7.34
CA ASN A 158 1.26 -23.22 -7.44
C ASN A 158 0.80 -23.70 -6.05
N ALA A 159 1.74 -24.09 -5.20
CA ALA A 159 1.45 -24.54 -3.84
C ALA A 159 0.71 -23.46 -3.03
N ASN A 160 1.21 -22.22 -3.03
CA ASN A 160 0.56 -21.13 -2.31
C ASN A 160 -0.78 -20.72 -2.93
N ARG A 161 -0.90 -20.77 -4.26
CA ARG A 161 -2.19 -20.50 -4.94
C ARG A 161 -3.25 -21.54 -4.62
N ASN A 162 -2.86 -22.81 -4.47
CA ASN A 162 -3.77 -23.88 -4.08
C ASN A 162 -4.33 -23.68 -2.66
N LEU A 163 -3.67 -22.90 -1.79
CA LEU A 163 -4.22 -22.56 -0.47
C LEU A 163 -5.51 -21.73 -0.57
N ILE A 164 -5.74 -21.01 -1.67
CA ILE A 164 -7.02 -20.33 -1.90
C ILE A 164 -8.16 -21.35 -2.07
N ASN A 165 -7.91 -22.45 -2.77
CA ASN A 165 -8.89 -23.54 -2.89
C ASN A 165 -9.11 -24.24 -1.56
N HIS A 166 -8.07 -24.35 -0.73
CA HIS A 166 -8.19 -24.86 0.63
C HIS A 166 -9.09 -23.95 1.49
N LEU A 167 -8.87 -22.62 1.46
CA LEU A 167 -9.74 -21.64 2.12
C LEU A 167 -11.19 -21.73 1.63
N LYS A 168 -11.40 -21.98 0.34
CA LYS A 168 -12.73 -22.23 -0.22
C LYS A 168 -13.38 -23.47 0.38
N GLN A 169 -12.67 -24.59 0.47
CA GLN A 169 -13.18 -25.83 1.06
C GLN A 169 -13.55 -25.65 2.53
N LEU A 170 -12.82 -24.81 3.26
CA LEU A 170 -13.11 -24.48 4.65
C LEU A 170 -14.26 -23.45 4.80
N GLY A 171 -14.77 -22.87 3.71
CA GLY A 171 -15.80 -21.83 3.75
C GLY A 171 -15.29 -20.43 4.10
N TYR A 172 -13.98 -20.18 4.03
CA TYR A 172 -13.37 -18.90 4.40
C TYR A 172 -13.35 -17.90 3.25
N ALA A 173 -13.31 -18.40 2.02
CA ALA A 173 -13.15 -17.58 0.84
C ALA A 173 -13.93 -18.14 -0.36
N GLN A 174 -14.36 -17.26 -1.26
CA GLN A 174 -15.05 -17.62 -2.49
C GLN A 174 -14.29 -17.04 -3.70
N PRO A 175 -13.51 -17.87 -4.41
CA PRO A 175 -12.96 -17.49 -5.70
C PRO A 175 -14.08 -17.21 -6.71
N SER A 176 -13.83 -16.26 -7.61
CA SER A 176 -14.71 -15.97 -8.74
C SER A 176 -15.02 -17.22 -9.57
N SER A 177 -16.27 -17.35 -10.02
CA SER A 177 -16.70 -18.42 -10.94
C SER A 177 -16.08 -18.28 -12.34
N ASN A 178 -15.68 -17.07 -12.73
CA ASN A 178 -14.91 -16.84 -13.94
C ASN A 178 -13.46 -17.31 -13.74
N ASN A 179 -13.07 -18.39 -14.42
CA ASN A 179 -11.73 -19.00 -14.36
C ASN A 179 -10.59 -18.07 -14.83
N GLN A 180 -10.89 -16.98 -15.54
CA GLN A 180 -9.89 -15.98 -15.92
C GLN A 180 -9.69 -14.89 -14.86
N SER A 181 -10.58 -14.82 -13.87
CA SER A 181 -10.49 -13.84 -12.78
C SER A 181 -9.70 -14.42 -11.61
N SER A 182 -8.80 -13.61 -11.05
CA SER A 182 -8.11 -13.91 -9.79
C SER A 182 -8.79 -13.27 -8.58
N PHE A 183 -10.00 -12.75 -8.76
CA PHE A 183 -10.78 -12.17 -7.66
C PHE A 183 -11.22 -13.24 -6.68
N VAL A 184 -11.02 -12.97 -5.40
CA VAL A 184 -11.44 -13.82 -4.29
C VAL A 184 -12.15 -12.95 -3.25
N GLU A 185 -13.33 -13.38 -2.86
CA GLU A 185 -14.13 -12.80 -1.78
C GLU A 185 -13.80 -13.51 -0.46
N ILE A 186 -13.70 -12.77 0.65
CA ILE A 186 -13.58 -13.32 2.00
C ILE A 186 -14.99 -13.45 2.60
N LEU A 187 -15.27 -14.61 3.22
CA LEU A 187 -16.60 -14.92 3.75
C LEU A 187 -16.68 -14.83 5.28
N ILE A 188 -15.54 -14.66 5.96
CA ILE A 188 -15.45 -14.62 7.42
C ILE A 188 -15.47 -13.19 8.00
N ALA A 189 -15.58 -12.18 7.14
CA ALA A 189 -15.55 -10.79 7.55
C ALA A 189 -16.80 -10.43 8.36
N ASP A 190 -16.58 -9.83 9.52
CA ASP A 190 -17.66 -9.28 10.33
C ASP A 190 -18.17 -7.99 9.65
N ILE A 191 -19.50 -7.89 9.52
CA ILE A 191 -20.19 -6.77 8.83
C ILE A 191 -20.29 -5.55 9.76
N GLU A 192 -20.42 -5.80 11.06
CA GLU A 192 -20.49 -4.77 12.09
C GLU A 192 -19.33 -4.95 13.08
N TYR A 193 -18.59 -3.87 13.32
CA TYR A 193 -17.58 -3.85 14.37
C TYR A 193 -18.27 -3.47 15.67
N GLY A 194 -18.48 -4.44 16.56
CA GLY A 194 -18.74 -4.13 17.96
C GLY A 194 -17.49 -3.56 18.64
N ASP A 195 -17.59 -3.22 19.93
CA ASP A 195 -16.49 -2.66 20.75
C ASP A 195 -15.27 -3.61 20.95
N ASN A 196 -15.27 -4.80 20.35
CA ASN A 196 -14.18 -5.78 20.41
C ASN A 196 -13.16 -5.58 19.28
N GLU A 197 -12.43 -4.46 19.35
CA GLU A 197 -11.29 -4.21 18.45
C GLU A 197 -10.15 -5.22 18.72
N GLY A 198 -9.79 -6.04 17.72
CA GLY A 198 -8.68 -6.99 17.82
C GLY A 198 -7.35 -6.37 17.44
N ILE A 199 -7.23 -5.95 16.18
CA ILE A 199 -6.03 -5.33 15.61
C ILE A 199 -6.45 -4.12 14.78
N VAL A 200 -5.65 -3.05 14.85
CA VAL A 200 -5.72 -1.90 13.93
C VAL A 200 -4.53 -1.95 12.99
N VAL A 201 -4.79 -1.95 11.69
CA VAL A 201 -3.78 -1.88 10.63
C VAL A 201 -3.73 -0.46 10.07
N ASP A 202 -2.68 0.28 10.43
CA ASP A 202 -2.42 1.66 10.02
C ASP A 202 -1.15 1.81 9.15
N ASP A 203 -0.26 0.82 9.17
CA ASP A 203 0.93 0.73 8.31
C ASP A 203 0.85 -0.49 7.37
N PHE A 204 0.66 -0.21 6.08
CA PHE A 204 0.44 -1.21 5.04
C PHE A 204 1.70 -1.69 4.31
N ARG A 205 2.90 -1.36 4.80
CA ARG A 205 4.17 -1.76 4.14
C ARG A 205 4.46 -3.25 4.26
N ASP A 206 4.27 -3.80 5.47
CA ASP A 206 4.52 -5.22 5.80
C ASP A 206 3.43 -5.70 6.80
N PHE A 207 2.18 -5.32 6.57
CA PHE A 207 1.07 -5.49 7.53
C PHE A 207 0.74 -6.94 7.88
N VAL A 208 1.10 -7.93 7.05
CA VAL A 208 1.00 -9.34 7.41
C VAL A 208 1.80 -9.68 8.68
N LEU A 209 2.86 -8.93 8.97
CA LEU A 209 3.64 -9.08 10.20
C LEU A 209 2.84 -8.66 11.45
N ILE A 210 1.78 -7.87 11.30
CA ILE A 210 0.88 -7.52 12.41
C ILE A 210 0.12 -8.78 12.86
N TYR A 211 -0.41 -9.56 11.92
CA TYR A 211 -1.05 -10.84 12.22
C TYR A 211 -0.06 -11.83 12.86
N GLU A 212 1.13 -11.98 12.26
CA GLU A 212 2.16 -12.85 12.84
C GLU A 212 2.53 -12.44 14.27
N LYS A 213 2.65 -11.14 14.54
CA LYS A 213 2.88 -10.64 15.89
C LYS A 213 1.73 -11.01 16.83
N TRP A 214 0.48 -10.94 16.38
CA TRP A 214 -0.69 -11.28 17.18
C TRP A 214 -0.75 -12.76 17.57
N ILE A 215 -0.37 -13.68 16.67
CA ILE A 215 -0.25 -15.11 17.01
C ILE A 215 1.01 -15.46 17.83
N GLY A 216 1.86 -14.48 18.17
CA GLY A 216 3.00 -14.65 19.07
C GLY A 216 4.38 -14.71 18.41
N GLU A 217 4.51 -14.42 17.11
CA GLU A 217 5.82 -14.36 16.45
C GLU A 217 6.68 -13.20 16.95
N LYS A 218 8.00 -13.39 16.91
CA LYS A 218 8.97 -12.37 17.33
C LYS A 218 9.12 -11.28 16.26
N ILE A 219 8.23 -10.29 16.32
CA ILE A 219 8.21 -9.13 15.42
C ILE A 219 8.67 -7.87 16.16
N GLY A 220 9.69 -7.19 15.62
CA GLY A 220 10.20 -5.92 16.12
C GLY A 220 9.87 -4.76 15.19
N LYS A 221 10.30 -3.54 15.56
CA LYS A 221 10.23 -2.34 14.72
C LYS A 221 11.63 -1.93 14.27
N CYS A 222 11.76 -1.60 12.99
CA CYS A 222 12.93 -0.91 12.45
C CYS A 222 12.94 0.55 12.93
N GLY A 223 14.09 1.22 12.90
CA GLY A 223 14.20 2.66 13.17
C GLY A 223 13.34 3.54 12.24
N CYS A 224 12.92 3.04 11.07
CA CYS A 224 11.97 3.72 10.18
C CYS A 224 10.49 3.45 10.52
N GLY A 225 10.21 2.80 11.65
CA GLY A 225 8.87 2.41 12.09
C GLY A 225 8.35 1.09 11.51
N GLY A 226 8.88 0.62 10.36
CA GLY A 226 8.40 -0.59 9.70
C GLY A 226 8.65 -1.87 10.50
N LEU A 227 7.74 -2.84 10.41
CA LEU A 227 7.82 -4.11 11.12
C LEU A 227 8.90 -5.04 10.53
N ILE A 228 9.57 -5.81 11.38
CA ILE A 228 10.60 -6.77 10.98
C ILE A 228 10.51 -8.07 11.78
N LYS A 229 10.67 -9.21 11.09
CA LYS A 229 10.92 -10.49 11.76
C LYS A 229 12.29 -10.50 12.44
N LEU A 230 12.31 -10.80 13.74
CA LEU A 230 13.51 -10.94 14.56
C LEU A 230 14.02 -12.39 14.48
N THR A 231 14.78 -12.68 13.42
CA THR A 231 15.40 -14.01 13.24
C THR A 231 16.68 -14.19 14.07
N SER A 232 17.24 -13.11 14.60
CA SER A 232 18.39 -13.11 15.51
C SER A 232 18.38 -11.85 16.38
N GLY A 233 19.02 -11.90 17.55
CA GLY A 233 19.09 -10.75 18.48
C GLY A 233 19.75 -9.49 17.91
N ASN A 234 20.46 -9.61 16.77
CA ASN A 234 21.18 -8.51 16.14
C ASN A 234 20.43 -7.84 14.98
N LYS A 235 19.28 -8.38 14.54
CA LYS A 235 18.55 -7.80 13.41
C LYS A 235 17.74 -6.59 13.86
N ARG A 236 18.26 -5.40 13.56
CA ARG A 236 17.66 -4.10 13.96
C ARG A 236 17.02 -3.30 12.82
N MET A 237 17.17 -3.75 11.57
CA MET A 237 16.79 -2.95 10.40
C MET A 237 15.97 -3.77 9.40
N CYS A 238 15.02 -3.11 8.74
CA CYS A 238 14.33 -3.66 7.58
C CYS A 238 15.29 -3.70 6.37
N ASN A 239 14.90 -4.44 5.33
CA ASN A 239 15.74 -4.63 4.15
C ASN A 239 16.03 -3.30 3.42
N ILE A 240 15.11 -2.34 3.47
CA ILE A 240 15.27 -1.03 2.84
C ILE A 240 16.36 -0.24 3.58
N CYS A 241 16.18 -0.02 4.88
CA CYS A 241 17.15 0.73 5.69
C CYS A 241 18.52 0.05 5.71
N TRP A 242 18.57 -1.29 5.71
CA TRP A 242 19.83 -2.01 5.63
C TRP A 242 20.56 -1.78 4.31
N LYS A 243 19.85 -1.79 3.17
CA LYS A 243 20.43 -1.49 1.86
C LYS A 243 20.96 -0.06 1.79
N GLU A 244 20.24 0.91 2.34
CA GLU A 244 20.66 2.32 2.39
C GLU A 244 21.91 2.51 3.24
N HIS A 245 21.90 1.98 4.46
CA HIS A 245 23.05 2.02 5.35
C HIS A 245 24.29 1.35 4.72
N ARG A 246 24.10 0.22 4.02
CA ARG A 246 25.18 -0.46 3.29
C ARG A 246 25.72 0.39 2.13
N LYS A 247 24.85 1.06 1.36
CA LYS A 247 25.27 1.99 0.30
C LYS A 247 26.09 3.15 0.86
N GLY A 248 25.68 3.72 2.00
CA GLY A 248 26.44 4.75 2.71
C GLY A 248 27.85 4.28 3.07
N LYS A 249 27.96 3.14 3.76
CA LYS A 249 29.26 2.55 4.11
C LYS A 249 30.14 2.24 2.90
N ASN A 250 29.56 1.78 1.80
CA ASN A 250 30.32 1.52 0.58
C ASN A 250 30.85 2.83 -0.05
N ARG A 251 30.08 3.91 -0.03
CA ARG A 251 30.53 5.24 -0.48
C ARG A 251 31.68 5.75 0.39
N GLU A 252 31.56 5.64 1.70
CA GLU A 252 32.64 6.02 2.63
C GLU A 252 33.92 5.22 2.39
N LYS A 253 33.82 3.91 2.19
CA LYS A 253 34.97 3.06 1.86
C LYS A 253 35.62 3.47 0.55
N ALA A 254 34.83 3.74 -0.49
CA ALA A 254 35.32 4.21 -1.79
C ALA A 254 36.04 5.56 -1.67
N LEU A 255 35.48 6.51 -0.91
CA LEU A 255 36.10 7.80 -0.63
C LEU A 255 37.43 7.64 0.13
N ARG A 256 37.48 6.78 1.15
CA ARG A 256 38.72 6.48 1.88
C ARG A 256 39.78 5.87 0.97
N TYR A 257 39.41 4.94 0.10
CA TYR A 257 40.32 4.34 -0.86
C TYR A 257 40.85 5.36 -1.88
N TYR A 258 39.98 6.20 -2.43
CA TYR A 258 40.38 7.27 -3.35
C TYR A 258 41.37 8.24 -2.68
N ASN A 259 41.06 8.70 -1.47
CA ASN A 259 41.94 9.61 -0.72
C ASN A 259 43.28 8.98 -0.35
N LYS A 260 43.32 7.67 -0.05
CA LYS A 260 44.54 6.96 0.31
C LYS A 260 45.50 6.76 -0.89
N ASN A 261 44.97 6.65 -2.11
CA ASN A 261 45.76 6.45 -3.34
C ASN A 261 46.01 7.74 -4.13
N LYS A 262 45.72 8.90 -3.53
CA LYS A 262 45.96 10.23 -4.13
C LYS A 262 47.32 10.82 -3.72
N HIS A 263 48.10 10.08 -2.95
CA HIS A 263 49.49 10.34 -2.57
C HIS A 263 50.36 9.20 -3.09
#